data_AF-A0A6B3FA16-F1
#
_entry.id   AF-A0A6B3FA16-F1
#
_cell.length_a   1.000
_cell.length_b   1.000
_cell.length_c   1.000
_cell.angle_alpha   90.00
_cell.angle_beta   90.00
_cell.angle_gamma   90.00
#
_symmetry.space_group_name_H-M   'P 1'
#
loop_
_entity.id
_entity.type
_entity.pdbx_description
1 polymer ?
#
loop_
_entity_poly.entity_id
_entity_poly.type
_entity_poly.pdbx_seq_one_letter_code
_entity_poly.pdbx_strand_id
1 'polypeptide(L)'
;ICFVSAGAKRSTAGERTRIARAGEMLLNSIDLPVSVSVVEAPYSSVTLRVDERLLADLLVEVEESAGVPLAPAGQLTAPMAPELVDAVTRFVTLLDSPEDIRALAPRVEGEILYRLLRGPLGPVLRAGALADSPTQRVRRAARWICERYAEPLGIDAIAAVARMSPAGLHRHFKAATGMSPLRYQKYVR
;
A
#
# COMPACT_ATOMS: atom_id res chain seq x y z
N ILE A 1 -3.41 1.47 -3.00
CA ILE A 1 -4.63 0.70 -2.71
C ILE A 1 -5.36 0.50 -4.02
N CYS A 2 -5.87 -0.70 -4.27
CA CYS A 2 -6.70 -0.99 -5.44
C CYS A 2 -8.11 -1.37 -5.00
N PHE A 3 -9.11 -0.72 -5.55
CA PHE A 3 -10.53 -0.93 -5.31
C PHE A 3 -11.13 -1.67 -6.50
N VAL A 4 -11.65 -2.88 -6.31
CA VAL A 4 -12.15 -3.72 -7.41
C VAL A 4 -13.65 -3.54 -7.56
N SER A 5 -14.09 -3.07 -8.73
CA SER A 5 -15.50 -2.82 -9.05
C SER A 5 -16.15 -3.97 -9.83
N ALA A 6 -15.39 -4.68 -10.66
CA ALA A 6 -15.88 -5.85 -11.40
C ALA A 6 -14.79 -6.91 -11.57
N GLY A 7 -15.21 -8.16 -11.67
CA GLY A 7 -14.33 -9.32 -11.84
C GLY A 7 -13.41 -9.54 -10.64
N ALA A 8 -12.25 -10.13 -10.90
CA ALA A 8 -11.27 -10.43 -9.86
C ALA A 8 -9.84 -10.43 -10.40
N LYS A 9 -8.91 -9.97 -9.56
CA LYS A 9 -7.47 -10.07 -9.81
C LYS A 9 -6.77 -10.94 -8.78
N ARG A 10 -5.75 -11.64 -9.25
CA ARG A 10 -4.72 -12.26 -8.42
C ARG A 10 -3.50 -11.35 -8.43
N SER A 11 -2.98 -11.02 -7.25
CA SER A 11 -1.71 -10.31 -7.08
C SER A 11 -0.74 -11.21 -6.32
N THR A 12 0.46 -11.39 -6.88
CA THR A 12 1.51 -12.21 -6.28
C THR A 12 2.74 -11.34 -6.03
N ALA A 13 3.18 -11.28 -4.77
CA ALA A 13 4.42 -10.65 -4.32
C ALA A 13 5.36 -11.72 -3.76
N GLY A 14 6.40 -12.09 -4.50
CA GLY A 14 7.28 -13.18 -4.12
C GLY A 14 6.51 -14.50 -3.94
N GLU A 15 6.50 -15.03 -2.71
CA GLU A 15 5.80 -16.28 -2.35
C GLU A 15 4.36 -16.05 -1.87
N ARG A 16 3.91 -14.79 -1.80
CA ARG A 16 2.59 -14.43 -1.29
C ARG A 16 1.65 -14.14 -2.44
N THR A 17 0.47 -14.76 -2.42
CA THR A 17 -0.61 -14.51 -3.37
C THR A 17 -1.86 -14.05 -2.64
N ARG A 18 -2.55 -13.06 -3.22
CA ARG A 18 -3.85 -12.56 -2.78
C ARG A 18 -4.79 -12.45 -3.97
N ILE A 19 -6.08 -12.71 -3.75
CA ILE A 19 -7.13 -12.47 -4.74
C ILE A 19 -8.04 -11.38 -4.18
N ALA A 20 -8.32 -10.37 -5.00
CA ALA A 20 -9.30 -9.33 -4.71
C ALA A 20 -10.39 -9.37 -5.78
N ARG A 21 -11.64 -9.45 -5.34
CA ARG A 21 -12.85 -9.55 -6.16
C ARG A 21 -13.66 -8.26 -6.10
N ALA A 22 -14.67 -8.14 -6.97
CA ALA A 22 -15.63 -7.05 -6.92
C ALA A 22 -16.16 -6.82 -5.49
N GLY A 23 -16.14 -5.57 -5.03
CA GLY A 23 -16.51 -5.20 -3.65
C GLY A 23 -15.37 -5.31 -2.65
N GLU A 24 -14.20 -5.82 -3.03
CA GLU A 24 -12.99 -5.87 -2.21
C GLU A 24 -11.96 -4.82 -2.64
N MET A 25 -11.07 -4.49 -1.70
CA MET A 25 -9.89 -3.68 -1.91
C MET A 25 -8.62 -4.44 -1.53
N LEU A 26 -7.52 -4.09 -2.19
CA LEU A 26 -6.18 -4.64 -1.95
C LEU A 26 -5.20 -3.51 -1.61
N LEU A 27 -4.54 -3.64 -0.45
CA LEU A 27 -3.47 -2.76 0.00
C LEU A 27 -2.13 -3.45 -0.12
N ASN A 28 -1.20 -2.82 -0.83
CA ASN A 28 0.23 -3.06 -0.69
C ASN A 28 0.75 -2.05 0.33
N SER A 29 1.10 -2.50 1.54
CA SER A 29 1.55 -1.61 2.63
C SER A 29 2.99 -1.13 2.46
N ILE A 30 3.72 -1.78 1.57
CA ILE A 30 5.10 -1.46 1.18
C ILE A 30 5.23 -1.54 -0.34
N ASP A 31 6.25 -0.87 -0.89
CA ASP A 31 6.58 -1.01 -2.31
C ASP A 31 6.98 -2.47 -2.56
N LEU A 32 6.19 -3.17 -3.38
CA LEU A 32 6.35 -4.59 -3.68
C LEU A 32 6.34 -4.79 -5.20
N PRO A 33 7.27 -5.57 -5.76
CA PRO A 33 7.11 -6.05 -7.11
C PRO A 33 5.99 -7.08 -7.09
N VAL A 34 4.95 -6.80 -7.88
CA VAL A 34 3.76 -7.64 -7.96
C VAL A 34 3.53 -8.09 -9.38
N SER A 35 3.33 -9.39 -9.55
CA SER A 35 2.73 -9.95 -10.75
C SER A 35 1.22 -9.96 -10.58
N VAL A 36 0.49 -9.48 -11.59
CA VAL A 36 -0.98 -9.39 -11.55
C VAL A 36 -1.57 -10.17 -12.71
N SER A 37 -2.56 -11.00 -12.42
CA SER A 37 -3.38 -11.65 -13.45
C SER A 37 -4.86 -11.45 -13.18
N VAL A 38 -5.65 -11.28 -14.24
CA VAL A 38 -7.11 -11.29 -14.16
C VAL A 38 -7.55 -12.74 -14.05
N VAL A 39 -8.33 -13.06 -13.03
CA VAL A 39 -8.86 -14.41 -12.81
C VAL A 39 -10.35 -14.51 -13.06
N GLU A 40 -11.06 -13.37 -13.14
CA GLU A 40 -12.46 -13.27 -13.51
C GLU A 40 -12.68 -11.98 -14.30
N ALA A 41 -13.29 -12.09 -15.48
CA ALA A 41 -13.52 -11.01 -16.43
C ALA A 41 -15.03 -10.78 -16.67
N PRO A 42 -15.46 -9.56 -17.05
CA PRO A 42 -14.66 -8.35 -17.22
C PRO A 42 -14.09 -7.82 -15.90
N TYR A 43 -12.86 -7.28 -15.95
CA TYR A 43 -12.16 -6.77 -14.76
C TYR A 43 -12.07 -5.25 -14.80
N SER A 44 -12.51 -4.58 -13.73
CA SER A 44 -12.33 -3.14 -13.54
C SER A 44 -11.94 -2.82 -12.11
N SER A 45 -11.04 -1.84 -11.97
CA SER A 45 -10.55 -1.39 -10.66
C SER A 45 -9.98 0.01 -10.72
N VAL A 46 -9.96 0.67 -9.58
CA VAL A 46 -9.32 1.98 -9.37
C VAL A 46 -8.10 1.77 -8.49
N THR A 47 -6.96 2.37 -8.83
CA THR A 47 -5.77 2.34 -7.97
C THR A 47 -5.45 3.74 -7.46
N LEU A 48 -5.51 3.91 -6.14
CA LEU A 48 -5.12 5.13 -5.45
C LEU A 48 -3.76 4.92 -4.79
N ARG A 49 -2.80 5.78 -5.08
CA ARG A 49 -1.55 5.86 -4.30
C ARG A 49 -1.82 6.78 -3.11
N VAL A 50 -1.56 6.29 -1.91
CA VAL A 50 -1.80 7.07 -0.69
C VAL A 50 -0.81 8.22 -0.63
N ASP A 51 -1.31 9.45 -0.51
CA ASP A 51 -0.50 10.60 -0.12
C ASP A 51 -0.13 10.48 1.37
N GLU A 52 1.16 10.34 1.65
CA GLU A 52 1.68 10.16 3.01
C GLU A 52 1.50 11.39 3.89
N ARG A 53 1.47 12.60 3.31
CA ARG A 53 1.27 13.85 4.04
C ARG A 53 -0.19 13.98 4.46
N LEU A 54 -1.10 13.80 3.51
CA LEU A 54 -2.53 13.84 3.79
C LEU A 54 -2.94 12.75 4.80
N LEU A 55 -2.36 11.56 4.69
CA LEU A 55 -2.57 10.51 5.68
C LEU A 55 -2.07 10.93 7.07
N ALA A 56 -0.89 11.54 7.16
CA ALA A 56 -0.33 11.99 8.43
C ALA A 56 -1.19 13.10 9.08
N ASP A 57 -1.67 14.06 8.30
CA ASP A 57 -2.55 15.14 8.77
C ASP A 57 -3.87 14.56 9.33
N LEU A 58 -4.50 13.63 8.60
CA LEU A 58 -5.73 12.97 9.04
C LEU A 58 -5.53 12.13 10.31
N LEU A 59 -4.37 11.55 10.53
CA LEU A 59 -4.08 10.78 11.74
C LEU A 59 -4.00 11.64 13.01
N VAL A 60 -3.69 12.93 12.87
CA VAL A 60 -3.73 13.88 13.99
C VAL A 60 -5.19 14.19 14.37
N GLU A 61 -6.09 14.22 13.39
CA GLU A 61 -7.51 14.54 13.59
C GLU A 61 -8.35 13.34 14.09
N VAL A 62 -8.00 12.12 13.67
CA VAL A 62 -8.71 10.89 14.05
C VAL A 62 -8.13 10.33 15.37
N GLU A 63 -8.52 10.90 16.50
CA GLU A 63 -8.29 10.30 17.82
C GLU A 63 -9.19 9.07 18.01
N GLU A 64 -8.71 7.90 17.58
CA GLU A 64 -9.29 6.60 17.93
C GLU A 64 -8.20 5.71 18.55
N SER A 65 -8.55 5.07 19.67
CA SER A 65 -7.69 4.16 20.45
C SER A 65 -6.97 3.18 19.54
N ALA A 66 -5.64 3.22 19.59
CA ALA A 66 -4.76 2.34 18.83
C ALA A 66 -5.17 0.87 19.07
N GLY A 67 -5.84 0.27 18.08
CA GLY A 67 -5.98 -1.17 18.00
C GLY A 67 -4.60 -1.82 17.95
N VAL A 68 -4.50 -3.05 18.47
CA VAL A 68 -3.25 -3.83 18.54
C VAL A 68 -2.50 -3.75 17.20
N PRO A 69 -1.20 -3.43 17.18
CA PRO A 69 -0.43 -3.37 15.95
C PRO A 69 -0.52 -4.71 15.22
N LEU A 70 -1.22 -4.74 14.10
CA LEU A 70 -1.14 -5.88 13.18
C LEU A 70 0.30 -5.96 12.68
N ALA A 71 0.85 -7.17 12.63
CA ALA A 71 2.16 -7.42 12.03
C ALA A 71 2.22 -6.81 10.62
N PRO A 72 3.38 -6.31 10.17
CA PRO A 72 3.51 -5.73 8.84
C PRO A 72 3.20 -6.77 7.77
N ALA A 73 1.97 -6.73 7.26
CA ALA A 73 1.54 -7.56 6.16
C ALA A 73 1.77 -6.79 4.85
N GLY A 74 2.66 -7.30 4.00
CA GLY A 74 2.98 -6.66 2.72
C GLY A 74 1.77 -6.50 1.80
N GLN A 75 0.85 -7.48 1.80
CA GLN A 75 -0.40 -7.43 1.05
C GLN A 75 -1.59 -7.82 1.93
N LEU A 76 -2.63 -6.98 1.91
CA LEU A 76 -3.91 -7.25 2.58
C LEU A 76 -5.07 -7.06 1.62
N THR A 77 -6.13 -7.81 1.87
CA THR A 77 -7.45 -7.64 1.22
C THR A 77 -8.51 -7.38 2.28
N ALA A 78 -9.49 -6.54 1.94
CA ALA A 78 -10.60 -6.21 2.81
C ALA A 78 -11.85 -5.88 1.98
N PRO A 79 -13.07 -6.08 2.51
CA PRO A 79 -14.28 -5.59 1.87
C PRO A 79 -14.34 -4.06 1.89
N MET A 80 -14.97 -3.47 0.87
CA MET A 80 -15.28 -2.04 0.82
C MET A 80 -16.62 -1.77 1.48
N ALA A 81 -16.65 -0.79 2.40
CA ALA A 81 -17.91 -0.27 2.91
C ALA A 81 -18.65 0.54 1.83
N PRO A 82 -19.99 0.58 1.81
CA PRO A 82 -20.76 1.30 0.79
C PRO A 82 -20.33 2.76 0.62
N GLU A 83 -20.00 3.44 1.72
CA GLU A 83 -19.62 4.84 1.69
C GLU A 83 -18.19 5.05 1.15
N LEU A 84 -17.32 4.04 1.25
CA LEU A 84 -16.02 4.05 0.57
C LEU A 84 -16.20 3.86 -0.93
N VAL A 85 -17.13 3.00 -1.35
CA VAL A 85 -17.48 2.81 -2.76
C VAL A 85 -18.01 4.13 -3.35
N ASP A 86 -18.90 4.82 -2.64
CA ASP A 86 -19.40 6.14 -3.05
C ASP A 86 -18.27 7.16 -3.24
N ALA A 87 -17.39 7.31 -2.24
CA ALA A 87 -16.28 8.26 -2.30
C ALA A 87 -15.31 7.97 -3.46
N VAL A 88 -14.96 6.69 -3.68
CA VAL A 88 -14.12 6.28 -4.81
C VAL A 88 -14.82 6.52 -6.14
N THR A 89 -16.13 6.29 -6.22
CA THR A 89 -16.92 6.52 -7.43
C THR A 89 -16.90 8.00 -7.79
N ARG A 90 -17.22 8.89 -6.83
CA ARG A 90 -17.11 10.35 -7.02
C ARG A 90 -15.72 10.79 -7.44
N PHE A 91 -14.67 10.19 -6.87
CA PHE A 91 -13.29 10.50 -7.23
C PHE A 91 -12.98 10.19 -8.70
N VAL A 92 -13.46 9.04 -9.20
CA VAL A 92 -13.29 8.64 -10.61
C VAL A 92 -14.13 9.50 -11.54
N THR A 93 -15.37 9.83 -11.17
CA THR A 93 -16.26 10.68 -11.98
C THR A 93 -15.69 12.08 -12.21
N LEU A 94 -14.75 12.57 -11.37
CA LEU A 94 -14.04 13.81 -11.66
C LEU A 94 -13.24 13.79 -12.97
N LEU A 95 -12.93 12.60 -13.51
CA LEU A 95 -12.31 12.47 -14.84
C LEU A 95 -13.23 12.95 -15.97
N ASP A 96 -14.54 12.96 -15.75
CA ASP A 96 -15.54 13.47 -16.69
C ASP A 96 -15.71 15.00 -16.60
N SER A 97 -15.14 15.64 -15.57
CA SER A 97 -15.18 17.11 -15.36
C SER A 97 -13.80 17.63 -14.89
N PRO A 98 -12.80 17.67 -15.78
CA PRO A 98 -11.42 17.97 -15.42
C PRO A 98 -11.19 19.33 -14.74
N GLU A 99 -12.05 20.32 -15.02
CA GLU A 99 -12.06 21.64 -14.40
C GLU A 99 -12.28 21.58 -12.88
N ASP A 100 -13.02 20.58 -12.39
CA ASP A 100 -13.35 20.42 -10.99
C ASP A 100 -12.25 19.68 -10.22
N ILE A 101 -11.36 18.94 -10.89
CA ILE A 101 -10.34 18.10 -10.26
C ILE A 101 -9.50 18.91 -9.27
N ARG A 102 -9.03 20.11 -9.67
CA ARG A 102 -8.18 20.95 -8.81
C ARG A 102 -8.87 21.33 -7.51
N ALA A 103 -10.18 21.57 -7.55
CA ALA A 103 -10.95 21.98 -6.39
C ALA A 103 -11.44 20.79 -5.56
N LEU A 104 -11.89 19.71 -6.19
CA LEU A 104 -12.60 18.63 -5.52
C LEU A 104 -11.72 17.42 -5.19
N ALA A 105 -10.75 17.06 -6.03
CA ALA A 105 -9.99 15.82 -5.85
C ALA A 105 -9.29 15.73 -4.48
N PRO A 106 -8.60 16.77 -3.95
CA PRO A 106 -7.96 16.67 -2.63
C PRO A 106 -8.95 16.41 -1.48
N ARG A 107 -10.17 16.94 -1.58
CA ARG A 107 -11.22 16.78 -0.56
C ARG A 107 -11.79 15.37 -0.59
N VAL A 108 -12.06 14.85 -1.79
CA VAL A 108 -12.56 13.49 -1.98
C VAL A 108 -11.49 12.46 -1.61
N GLU A 109 -10.22 12.70 -1.94
CA GLU A 109 -9.11 11.85 -1.50
C GLU A 109 -8.99 11.82 0.03
N GLY A 110 -9.11 12.98 0.69
CA GLY A 110 -9.13 13.07 2.15
C GLY A 110 -10.27 12.25 2.77
N GLU A 111 -11.46 12.32 2.18
CA GLU A 111 -12.61 11.50 2.58
C GLU A 111 -12.33 9.99 2.42
N ILE A 112 -11.75 9.58 1.28
CA ILE A 112 -11.36 8.18 1.03
C ILE A 112 -10.39 7.70 2.11
N LEU A 113 -9.35 8.47 2.41
CA LEU A 113 -8.36 8.11 3.43
C LEU A 113 -8.97 8.04 4.83
N TYR A 114 -9.84 8.98 5.20
CA TYR A 114 -10.58 8.94 6.46
C TYR A 114 -11.42 7.65 6.59
N ARG A 115 -12.18 7.28 5.54
CA ARG A 115 -12.97 6.05 5.53
C ARG A 115 -12.11 4.79 5.63
N LEU A 116 -10.95 4.78 4.96
CA LEU A 116 -9.98 3.68 5.06
C LEU A 116 -9.40 3.54 6.47
N LEU A 117 -9.11 4.66 7.14
CA LEU A 117 -8.59 4.67 8.52
C LEU A 117 -9.58 4.10 9.54
N ARG A 118 -10.88 4.31 9.31
CA ARG A 118 -11.95 3.75 10.16
C ARG A 118 -12.37 2.33 9.76
N GLY A 119 -11.89 1.85 8.61
CA GLY A 119 -12.18 0.52 8.09
C GLY A 119 -11.17 -0.55 8.50
N PRO A 120 -11.29 -1.77 7.92
CA PRO A 120 -10.44 -2.91 8.25
C PRO A 120 -8.94 -2.71 7.96
N LEU A 121 -8.60 -1.80 7.04
CA LEU A 121 -7.20 -1.47 6.71
C LEU A 121 -6.60 -0.43 7.66
N GLY A 122 -7.40 0.20 8.51
CA GLY A 122 -7.01 1.28 9.40
C GLY A 122 -5.78 0.98 10.26
N PRO A 123 -5.69 -0.15 10.97
CA PRO A 123 -4.52 -0.46 11.80
C PRO A 123 -3.21 -0.52 11.00
N VAL A 124 -3.24 -1.07 9.77
CA VAL A 124 -2.05 -1.15 8.92
C VAL A 124 -1.66 0.22 8.37
N LEU A 125 -2.64 1.04 7.99
CA LEU A 125 -2.39 2.42 7.55
C LEU A 125 -1.77 3.27 8.67
N ARG A 126 -2.32 3.17 9.90
CA ARG A 126 -1.77 3.80 11.11
C ARG A 126 -0.33 3.35 11.38
N ALA A 127 -0.08 2.04 11.42
CA ALA A 127 1.25 1.48 11.66
C ALA A 127 2.26 1.89 10.56
N GLY A 128 1.79 2.00 9.32
CA GLY A 128 2.57 2.48 8.18
C GLY A 128 2.94 3.94 8.29
N ALA A 129 2.10 4.80 8.87
CA ALA A 129 2.34 6.23 8.98
C ALA A 129 3.28 6.64 10.13
N LEU A 130 3.42 5.78 11.16
CA LEU A 130 4.31 6.06 12.29
C LEU A 130 5.75 6.31 11.83
N ALA A 131 6.28 7.49 12.14
CA ALA A 131 7.64 7.88 11.83
C ALA A 131 8.65 6.86 12.38
N ASP A 132 9.67 6.54 11.58
CA ASP A 132 10.77 5.63 11.93
C ASP A 132 10.38 4.21 12.38
N SER A 133 9.15 3.79 12.12
CA SER A 133 8.69 2.41 12.35
C SER A 133 9.51 1.41 11.51
N PRO A 134 9.60 0.13 11.94
CA PRO A 134 10.25 -0.91 11.14
C PRO A 134 9.65 -1.01 9.72
N THR A 135 8.34 -0.80 9.57
CA THR A 135 7.65 -0.76 8.28
C THR A 135 8.14 0.39 7.43
N GLN A 136 8.25 1.60 7.97
CA GLN A 136 8.78 2.77 7.24
C GLN A 136 10.24 2.58 6.81
N ARG A 137 11.07 1.99 7.68
CA ARG A 137 12.46 1.66 7.36
C ARG A 137 12.56 0.63 6.22
N VAL A 138 11.72 -0.40 6.24
CA VAL A 138 11.63 -1.39 5.14
C VAL A 138 11.10 -0.74 3.86
N ARG A 139 10.06 0.10 3.92
CA ARG A 139 9.55 0.86 2.76
C ARG A 139 10.65 1.68 2.12
N ARG A 140 11.43 2.40 2.92
CA ARG A 140 12.57 3.20 2.45
C ARG A 140 13.59 2.35 1.71
N ALA A 141 13.97 1.20 2.25
CA ALA A 141 14.88 0.28 1.58
C ALA A 141 14.27 -0.30 0.29
N ALA A 142 13.01 -0.73 0.31
CA ALA A 142 12.33 -1.27 -0.86
C ALA A 142 12.25 -0.25 -2.01
N ARG A 143 11.89 1.00 -1.69
CA ARG A 143 11.89 2.12 -2.64
C ARG A 143 13.28 2.38 -3.22
N TRP A 144 14.29 2.45 -2.36
CA TRP A 144 15.68 2.66 -2.79
C TRP A 144 16.18 1.55 -3.72
N ILE A 145 15.82 0.29 -3.43
CA ILE A 145 16.11 -0.84 -4.32
C ILE A 145 15.38 -0.68 -5.65
N CYS A 146 14.09 -0.31 -5.66
CA CYS A 146 13.33 -0.09 -6.89
C CYS A 146 13.88 1.07 -7.73
N GLU A 147 14.44 2.11 -7.13
CA GLU A 147 15.07 3.22 -7.86
C GLU A 147 16.42 2.83 -8.49
N ARG A 148 17.10 1.81 -7.94
CA ARG A 148 18.48 1.44 -8.29
C ARG A 148 18.62 -0.04 -8.65
N TYR A 149 17.53 -0.67 -9.11
CA TYR A 149 17.44 -2.12 -9.26
C TYR A 149 18.48 -2.69 -10.25
N ALA A 150 18.92 -1.88 -11.21
CA ALA A 150 19.92 -2.24 -12.22
C ALA A 150 21.37 -2.19 -11.69
N GLU A 151 21.62 -1.57 -10.54
CA GLU A 151 22.96 -1.42 -9.95
C GLU A 151 23.32 -2.64 -9.07
N PRO A 152 24.61 -2.97 -8.87
CA PRO A 152 25.01 -4.01 -7.92
C PRO A 152 24.88 -3.50 -6.47
N LEU A 153 23.71 -3.71 -5.84
CA LEU A 153 23.46 -3.26 -4.48
C LEU A 153 23.95 -4.30 -3.44
N GLY A 154 24.86 -3.88 -2.56
CA GLY A 154 25.31 -4.69 -1.43
C GLY A 154 24.34 -4.64 -0.23
N ILE A 155 24.32 -5.70 0.58
CA ILE A 155 23.42 -5.78 1.74
C ILE A 155 23.68 -4.65 2.77
N ASP A 156 24.93 -4.25 2.95
CA ASP A 156 25.32 -3.20 3.89
C ASP A 156 24.80 -1.82 3.46
N ALA A 157 24.80 -1.54 2.15
CA ALA A 157 24.24 -0.29 1.61
C ALA A 157 22.72 -0.23 1.82
N ILE A 158 22.02 -1.33 1.56
CA ILE A 158 20.56 -1.43 1.81
C ILE A 158 20.27 -1.25 3.30
N ALA A 159 21.07 -1.88 4.17
CA ALA A 159 20.91 -1.81 5.62
C ALA A 159 21.16 -0.38 6.15
N ALA A 160 22.15 0.32 5.61
CA ALA A 160 22.41 1.72 5.92
C ALA A 160 21.23 2.63 5.56
N VAL A 161 20.65 2.47 4.36
CA VAL A 161 19.46 3.23 3.94
C VAL A 161 18.25 2.96 4.85
N ALA A 162 18.05 1.70 5.24
CA ALA A 162 17.01 1.31 6.20
C ALA A 162 17.28 1.80 7.63
N ARG A 163 18.51 2.24 7.95
CA ARG A 163 18.99 2.47 9.33
C ARG A 163 18.72 1.24 10.21
N MET A 164 19.16 0.09 9.74
CA MET A 164 19.05 -1.21 10.40
C MET A 164 20.38 -1.94 10.33
N SER A 165 20.61 -2.87 11.26
CA SER A 165 21.65 -3.89 11.06
C SER A 165 21.26 -4.83 9.91
N PRO A 166 22.22 -5.49 9.22
CA PRO A 166 21.90 -6.45 8.17
C PRO A 166 20.95 -7.57 8.61
N ALA A 167 21.11 -8.09 9.84
CA ALA A 167 20.23 -9.09 10.42
C ALA A 167 18.82 -8.54 10.68
N GLY A 168 18.72 -7.31 11.22
CA GLY A 168 17.45 -6.63 11.42
C GLY A 168 16.71 -6.37 10.11
N LEU A 169 17.43 -5.85 9.10
CA LEU A 169 16.92 -5.66 7.75
C LEU A 169 16.38 -6.97 7.20
N HIS A 170 17.17 -8.06 7.22
CA HIS A 170 16.73 -9.34 6.67
C HIS A 170 15.41 -9.82 7.30
N ARG A 171 15.32 -9.78 8.64
CA ARG A 171 14.13 -10.20 9.38
C ARG A 171 12.90 -9.36 9.04
N HIS A 172 13.02 -8.03 9.13
CA HIS A 172 11.88 -7.14 8.88
C HIS A 172 11.48 -7.10 7.41
N PHE A 173 12.45 -7.11 6.49
CA PHE A 173 12.20 -7.09 5.05
C PHE A 173 11.53 -8.40 4.59
N LYS A 174 11.96 -9.57 5.09
CA LYS A 174 11.30 -10.85 4.79
C LYS A 174 9.91 -10.94 5.40
N ALA A 175 9.74 -10.48 6.64
CA ALA A 175 8.41 -10.45 7.26
C ALA A 175 7.42 -9.59 6.46
N ALA A 176 7.88 -8.43 5.99
CA ALA A 176 7.04 -7.48 5.26
C ALA A 176 6.82 -7.92 3.80
N THR A 177 7.87 -8.29 3.07
CA THR A 177 7.82 -8.54 1.61
C THR A 177 7.67 -10.00 1.21
N GLY A 178 7.92 -10.94 2.12
CA GLY A 178 8.05 -12.37 1.81
C GLY A 178 9.40 -12.75 1.18
N MET A 179 10.31 -11.80 0.94
CA MET A 179 11.59 -12.02 0.27
C MET A 179 12.74 -11.39 1.06
N SER A 180 13.98 -11.88 0.84
CA SER A 180 15.17 -11.15 1.29
C SER A 180 15.42 -9.93 0.40
N PRO A 181 16.14 -8.89 0.89
CA PRO A 181 16.40 -7.68 0.10
C PRO A 181 17.06 -7.93 -1.27
N LEU A 182 18.04 -8.84 -1.33
CA LEU A 182 18.74 -9.17 -2.58
C LEU A 182 17.85 -9.99 -3.54
N ARG A 183 17.01 -10.89 -3.01
CA ARG A 183 16.03 -11.63 -3.83
C ARG A 183 14.96 -10.68 -4.38
N TYR A 184 14.54 -9.69 -3.58
CA TYR A 184 13.65 -8.62 -4.00
C TYR A 184 14.25 -7.83 -5.15
N GLN A 185 15.51 -7.38 -5.05
CA GLN A 185 16.19 -6.68 -6.15
C GLN A 185 16.19 -7.52 -7.43
N LYS A 186 16.56 -8.80 -7.34
CA LYS A 186 16.58 -9.71 -8.49
C LYS A 186 15.20 -9.90 -9.12
N TYR A 187 14.13 -9.77 -8.34
CA TYR A 187 12.76 -9.90 -8.83
C TYR A 187 12.24 -8.61 -9.47
N VAL A 188 12.72 -7.44 -9.01
CA VAL A 188 12.40 -6.13 -9.62
C VAL A 188 13.12 -5.94 -10.96
N ARG A 189 14.33 -6.50 -11.08
CA ARG A 189 15.13 -6.50 -12.31
C ARG A 189 14.56 -7.44 -13.37
#